data_AF-A0A2V6LYD5-F1
#
_entry.id   AF-A0A2V6LYD5-F1
#
_cell.length_a   1.000
_cell.length_b   1.000
_cell.length_c   1.000
_cell.angle_alpha   90.00
_cell.angle_beta   90.00
_cell.angle_gamma   90.00
#
_symmetry.space_group_name_H-M   'P 1'
#
loop_
_entity.id
_entity.type
_entity.pdbx_description
1 polymer ?
#
loop_
_entity_poly.entity_id
_entity_poly.type
_entity_poly.pdbx_seq_one_letter_code
_entity_poly.pdbx_strand_id
1 'polypeptide(L)'
;MKPELPENHNLLGLAYCRAERFEEGIAEYRKALELKESRASTAQSVSVATIRTNLANALTIIGNNLSSSATEIPSEATRRYEEAIAQYKKALELEPNQPAIHRNLGLLLARLGRLDEAEAHLRASRRDPSTALGMTTKDASPRSRHLYRRDRNSSSR
;
A
#
# COMPACT_ATOMS: atom_id res chain seq x y z
N MET A 1 4.87 25.05 25.56
CA MET A 1 4.54 23.65 25.20
C MET A 1 5.09 23.37 23.81
N LYS A 2 5.90 22.31 23.63
CA LYS A 2 6.34 21.90 22.28
C LYS A 2 5.12 21.26 21.59
N PRO A 3 4.74 21.70 20.38
CA PRO A 3 3.66 21.03 19.65
C PRO A 3 4.03 19.56 19.44
N GLU A 4 3.17 18.64 19.85
CA GLU A 4 3.33 17.23 19.51
C GLU A 4 3.18 17.10 17.99
N LEU A 5 4.27 16.78 17.33
CA LEU A 5 4.30 16.61 15.88
C LEU A 5 3.73 15.22 15.55
N PRO A 6 2.77 15.10 14.61
CA PRO A 6 2.25 13.81 14.17
C PRO A 6 3.36 12.82 13.76
N GLU A 7 4.47 13.34 13.24
CA GLU A 7 5.66 12.59 12.89
C GLU A 7 6.30 11.88 14.10
N ASN A 8 6.30 12.50 15.27
CA ASN A 8 6.85 11.91 16.50
C ASN A 8 6.02 10.70 16.93
N HIS A 9 4.69 10.79 16.85
CA HIS A 9 3.81 9.66 17.14
C HIS A 9 4.03 8.51 16.16
N ASN A 10 4.19 8.78 14.86
CA ASN A 10 4.53 7.73 13.90
C ASN A 10 5.88 7.05 14.23
N LEU A 11 6.90 7.84 14.59
CA LEU A 11 8.21 7.30 14.95
C LEU A 11 8.17 6.50 16.25
N LEU A 12 7.42 6.96 17.25
CA LEU A 12 7.23 6.25 18.50
C LEU A 12 6.46 4.94 18.29
N GLY A 13 5.44 4.96 17.42
CA GLY A 13 4.73 3.76 17.01
C GLY A 13 5.66 2.71 16.37
N LEU A 14 6.57 3.16 15.49
CA LEU A 14 7.60 2.30 14.89
C LEU A 14 8.59 1.74 15.93
N ALA A 15 8.97 2.56 16.92
CA ALA A 15 9.85 2.12 18.00
C ALA A 15 9.18 1.06 18.88
N TYR A 16 7.92 1.25 19.24
CA TYR A 16 7.15 0.27 20.00
C TYR A 16 6.94 -1.03 19.24
N CYS A 17 6.59 -0.97 17.94
CA CYS A 17 6.46 -2.19 17.13
C CYS A 17 7.77 -2.97 17.00
N ARG A 18 8.92 -2.28 16.92
CA ARG A 18 10.24 -2.93 16.94
C ARG A 18 10.56 -3.59 18.28
N ALA A 19 10.00 -3.09 19.37
CA ALA A 19 10.10 -3.67 20.69
C ALA A 19 8.99 -4.71 20.98
N GLU A 20 8.24 -5.15 19.96
CA GLU A 20 7.09 -6.07 20.08
C GLU A 20 5.94 -5.56 20.96
N ARG A 21 5.93 -4.27 21.25
CA ARG A 21 4.89 -3.56 22.01
C ARG A 21 3.82 -3.05 21.06
N PHE A 22 3.12 -3.98 20.41
CA PHE A 22 2.25 -3.67 19.28
C PHE A 22 1.03 -2.82 19.67
N GLU A 23 0.44 -3.04 20.84
CA GLU A 23 -0.68 -2.26 21.36
C GLU A 23 -0.31 -0.78 21.55
N GLU A 24 0.84 -0.50 22.17
CA GLU A 24 1.34 0.87 22.28
C GLU A 24 1.68 1.45 20.90
N GLY A 25 2.28 0.65 20.01
CA GLY A 25 2.56 1.05 18.65
C GLY A 25 1.31 1.52 17.88
N ILE A 26 0.22 0.77 18.00
CA ILE A 26 -1.08 1.08 17.41
C ILE A 26 -1.67 2.37 17.98
N ALA A 27 -1.56 2.57 19.30
CA ALA A 27 -2.07 3.79 19.94
C ALA A 27 -1.37 5.04 19.38
N GLU A 28 -0.05 4.97 19.21
CA GLU A 28 0.73 6.06 18.64
C GLU A 28 0.39 6.31 17.17
N TYR A 29 0.21 5.27 16.35
CA TYR A 29 -0.22 5.46 14.96
C TYR A 29 -1.60 6.11 14.84
N ARG A 30 -2.55 5.70 15.69
CA ARG A 30 -3.90 6.30 15.72
C ARG A 30 -3.84 7.78 16.09
N LYS A 31 -3.02 8.15 17.09
CA LYS A 31 -2.81 9.54 17.46
C LYS A 31 -2.15 10.35 16.33
N ALA A 32 -1.19 9.76 15.62
CA ALA A 32 -0.58 10.39 14.43
C ALA A 32 -1.62 10.66 13.32
N LEU A 33 -2.54 9.72 13.08
CA LEU A 33 -3.63 9.87 12.12
C LEU A 33 -4.62 10.94 12.54
N GLU A 34 -5.07 10.94 13.81
CA GLU A 34 -5.99 11.95 14.35
C GLU A 34 -5.46 13.38 14.15
N LEU A 35 -4.17 13.61 14.44
CA LEU A 35 -3.54 14.92 14.28
C LEU A 35 -3.36 15.34 12.81
N LYS A 36 -3.23 14.39 11.87
CA LYS A 36 -3.10 14.67 10.43
C LYS A 36 -4.46 14.78 9.73
N GLU A 37 -5.47 14.04 10.16
CA GLU A 37 -6.82 14.04 9.59
C GLU A 37 -7.62 15.27 10.06
N SER A 38 -7.37 15.74 11.29
CA SER A 38 -7.90 17.03 11.77
C SER A 38 -7.40 18.24 10.98
N ARG A 39 -6.35 18.07 10.17
CA ARG A 39 -5.83 19.09 9.25
C ARG A 39 -6.16 18.70 7.82
N ALA A 40 -7.18 19.33 7.24
CA ALA A 40 -7.69 19.01 5.89
C ALA A 40 -6.59 19.00 4.81
N SER A 41 -5.56 19.84 4.93
CA SER A 41 -4.44 19.91 3.97
C SER A 41 -3.51 18.69 3.99
N THR A 42 -3.50 17.90 5.06
CA THR A 42 -2.58 16.75 5.22
C THR A 42 -3.26 15.39 5.14
N ALA A 43 -4.61 15.36 5.17
CA ALA A 43 -5.42 14.15 5.20
C ALA A 43 -5.20 13.21 4.01
N GLN A 44 -4.77 13.73 2.86
CA GLN A 44 -4.51 12.96 1.63
C GLN A 44 -3.02 12.84 1.28
N SER A 45 -2.13 13.03 2.26
CA SER A 45 -0.68 12.96 2.01
C SER A 45 -0.15 11.53 2.01
N VAL A 46 0.95 11.29 1.28
CA VAL A 46 1.74 10.04 1.34
C VAL A 46 2.12 9.68 2.79
N SER A 47 2.36 10.69 3.64
CA SER A 47 2.65 10.47 5.05
C SER A 47 1.49 9.78 5.79
N VAL A 48 0.23 10.06 5.43
CA VAL A 48 -0.95 9.38 5.97
C VAL A 48 -1.02 7.94 5.47
N ALA A 49 -0.75 7.70 4.18
CA ALA A 49 -0.72 6.35 3.61
C ALA A 49 0.32 5.47 4.31
N THR A 50 1.49 6.03 4.62
CA THR A 50 2.56 5.36 5.38
C THR A 50 2.10 4.99 6.79
N ILE A 51 1.50 5.92 7.52
CA ILE A 51 1.03 5.67 8.90
C ILE A 51 -0.07 4.60 8.90
N ARG A 52 -1.02 4.67 7.97
CA ARG A 52 -2.07 3.64 7.82
C ARG A 52 -1.48 2.27 7.53
N THR A 53 -0.46 2.20 6.67
CA THR A 53 0.24 0.94 6.35
C THR A 53 0.93 0.37 7.59
N ASN A 54 1.60 1.20 8.39
CA ASN A 54 2.25 0.78 9.63
C ASN A 54 1.23 0.27 10.66
N LEU A 55 0.11 0.99 10.82
CA LEU A 55 -1.00 0.58 11.67
C LEU A 55 -1.57 -0.77 11.23
N ALA A 56 -1.83 -0.94 9.94
CA ALA A 56 -2.34 -2.20 9.39
C ALA A 56 -1.38 -3.38 9.60
N ASN A 57 -0.07 -3.15 9.44
CA ASN A 57 0.94 -4.16 9.71
C ASN A 57 0.92 -4.58 11.19
N ALA A 58 0.87 -3.63 12.13
CA ALA A 58 0.83 -3.93 13.57
C ALA A 58 -0.44 -4.71 13.96
N LEU A 59 -1.61 -4.31 13.44
CA LEU A 59 -2.87 -5.03 13.62
C LEU A 59 -2.81 -6.47 13.07
N THR A 60 -2.18 -6.66 11.91
CA THR A 60 -1.98 -7.98 11.31
C THR A 60 -1.11 -8.87 12.19
N ILE A 61 -0.04 -8.33 12.78
CA ILE A 61 0.83 -9.07 13.69
C ILE A 61 0.05 -9.50 14.93
N ILE A 62 -0.71 -8.61 15.58
CA ILE A 62 -1.53 -8.97 16.73
C ILE A 62 -2.54 -10.07 16.35
N GLY A 63 -3.24 -9.92 15.22
CA GLY A 63 -4.16 -10.96 14.76
C GLY A 63 -3.47 -12.31 14.56
N ASN A 64 -2.27 -12.32 13.98
CA ASN A 64 -1.47 -13.53 13.79
C ASN A 64 -1.04 -14.16 15.11
N ASN A 65 -0.62 -13.34 16.08
CA ASN A 65 -0.25 -13.81 17.42
C ASN A 65 -1.45 -14.46 18.12
N LEU A 66 -2.62 -13.81 18.06
CA LEU A 66 -3.87 -14.34 18.62
C LEU A 66 -4.31 -15.65 17.95
N SER A 67 -4.03 -15.80 16.65
CA SER A 67 -4.40 -17.00 15.89
C SER A 67 -3.33 -18.10 15.90
N SER A 68 -2.12 -17.83 16.41
CA SER A 68 -0.96 -18.73 16.30
C SER A 68 -1.13 -20.07 17.04
N SER A 69 -1.94 -20.09 18.09
CA SER A 69 -2.23 -21.26 18.91
C SER A 69 -3.65 -21.81 18.71
N ALA A 70 -4.42 -21.24 17.78
CA ALA A 70 -5.84 -21.53 17.63
C ALA A 70 -6.12 -22.41 16.39
N THR A 71 -7.01 -23.38 16.54
CA THR A 71 -7.51 -24.23 15.44
C THR A 71 -8.39 -23.46 14.46
N GLU A 72 -9.05 -22.41 14.95
CA GLU A 72 -9.90 -21.50 14.20
C GLU A 72 -9.45 -20.05 14.48
N ILE A 73 -9.78 -19.11 13.60
CA ILE A 73 -9.42 -17.70 13.80
C ILE A 73 -10.32 -17.12 14.91
N PRO A 74 -9.77 -16.69 16.06
CA PRO A 74 -10.59 -16.11 17.12
C PRO A 74 -11.32 -14.86 16.67
N SER A 75 -12.45 -14.55 17.31
CA SER A 75 -13.23 -13.34 17.02
C SER A 75 -12.40 -12.06 17.17
N GLU A 76 -11.53 -12.00 18.17
CA GLU A 76 -10.63 -10.87 18.38
C GLU A 76 -9.59 -10.76 17.25
N ALA A 77 -9.01 -11.88 16.81
CA ALA A 77 -8.08 -11.88 15.67
C ALA A 77 -8.79 -11.40 14.40
N THR A 78 -10.00 -11.89 14.15
CA THR A 78 -10.86 -11.46 13.04
C THR A 78 -11.12 -9.95 13.08
N ARG A 79 -11.40 -9.40 14.26
CA ARG A 79 -11.58 -7.95 14.45
C ARG A 79 -10.32 -7.17 14.08
N ARG A 80 -9.14 -7.64 14.49
CA ARG A 80 -7.85 -6.99 14.13
C ARG A 80 -7.56 -7.08 12.65
N TYR A 81 -7.88 -8.21 12.02
CA TYR A 81 -7.71 -8.40 10.59
C TYR A 81 -8.62 -7.49 9.76
N GLU A 82 -9.90 -7.37 10.12
CA GLU A 82 -10.82 -6.46 9.43
C GLU A 82 -10.41 -4.98 9.61
N GLU A 83 -9.91 -4.60 10.79
CA GLU A 83 -9.35 -3.26 10.98
C GLU A 83 -8.11 -3.03 10.10
N ALA A 84 -7.20 -4.00 10.02
CA ALA A 84 -6.01 -3.92 9.16
C ALA A 84 -6.40 -3.79 7.68
N ILE A 85 -7.39 -4.55 7.21
CA ILE A 85 -7.94 -4.46 5.84
C ILE A 85 -8.45 -3.05 5.57
N ALA A 86 -9.22 -2.46 6.48
CA ALA A 86 -9.74 -1.11 6.32
C ALA A 86 -8.61 -0.08 6.19
N GLN A 87 -7.54 -0.21 6.98
CA GLN A 87 -6.41 0.70 6.90
C GLN A 87 -5.58 0.51 5.63
N TYR A 88 -5.37 -0.72 5.16
CA TYR A 88 -4.71 -0.98 3.87
C TYR A 88 -5.53 -0.42 2.70
N LYS A 89 -6.85 -0.59 2.69
CA LYS A 89 -7.73 -0.04 1.65
C LYS A 89 -7.62 1.48 1.59
N LYS A 90 -7.69 2.17 2.74
CA LYS A 90 -7.47 3.62 2.83
C LYS A 90 -6.05 4.05 2.44
N ALA A 91 -5.03 3.23 2.69
CA ALA A 91 -3.68 3.53 2.23
C ALA A 91 -3.56 3.43 0.70
N LEU A 92 -4.22 2.44 0.08
CA LEU A 92 -4.29 2.29 -1.38
C LEU A 92 -5.12 3.39 -2.07
N GLU A 93 -6.09 3.99 -1.39
CA GLU A 93 -6.79 5.18 -1.91
C GLU A 93 -5.83 6.36 -2.12
N LEU A 94 -4.77 6.45 -1.31
CA LEU A 94 -3.76 7.50 -1.37
C LEU A 94 -2.57 7.11 -2.25
N GLU A 95 -2.16 5.85 -2.21
CA GLU A 95 -1.07 5.30 -3.00
C GLU A 95 -1.49 4.00 -3.70
N PRO A 96 -2.24 4.09 -4.82
CA PRO A 96 -2.88 2.93 -5.46
C PRO A 96 -1.90 1.96 -6.10
N ASN A 97 -0.68 2.39 -6.40
CA ASN A 97 0.31 1.60 -7.11
C ASN A 97 1.41 1.07 -6.19
N GLN A 98 1.09 0.75 -4.92
CA GLN A 98 2.06 0.24 -3.95
C GLN A 98 2.01 -1.30 -3.87
N PRO A 99 2.97 -2.02 -4.48
CA PRO A 99 2.93 -3.48 -4.55
C PRO A 99 2.95 -4.15 -3.18
N ALA A 100 3.70 -3.58 -2.24
CA ALA A 100 3.81 -4.10 -0.87
C ALA A 100 2.46 -4.09 -0.14
N ILE A 101 1.67 -3.01 -0.29
CA ILE A 101 0.35 -2.89 0.34
C ILE A 101 -0.62 -3.90 -0.27
N HIS A 102 -0.64 -4.00 -1.61
CA HIS A 102 -1.43 -5.02 -2.32
C HIS A 102 -1.07 -6.45 -1.89
N ARG A 103 0.22 -6.75 -1.75
CA ARG A 103 0.66 -8.08 -1.29
C ARG A 103 0.18 -8.38 0.13
N ASN A 104 0.37 -7.46 1.07
CA ASN A 104 0.01 -7.67 2.46
C ASN A 104 -1.52 -7.79 2.63
N LEU A 105 -2.29 -6.94 1.96
CA LEU A 105 -3.75 -7.03 1.93
C LEU A 105 -4.21 -8.35 1.30
N GLY A 106 -3.63 -8.77 0.19
CA GLY A 106 -3.96 -10.04 -0.47
C GLY A 106 -3.71 -11.26 0.42
N LEU A 107 -2.57 -11.31 1.12
CA LEU A 107 -2.26 -12.39 2.06
C LEU A 107 -3.24 -12.41 3.25
N LEU A 108 -3.61 -11.24 3.75
CA LEU A 108 -4.55 -11.12 4.87
C LEU A 108 -5.97 -11.54 4.47
N LEU A 109 -6.42 -11.14 3.28
CA LEU A 109 -7.71 -11.57 2.72
C LEU A 109 -7.76 -13.09 2.49
N ALA A 110 -6.67 -13.68 2.00
CA ALA A 110 -6.56 -15.13 1.83
C ALA A 110 -6.68 -15.85 3.18
N ARG A 111 -6.07 -15.32 4.24
CA ARG A 111 -6.18 -15.85 5.60
C ARG A 111 -7.63 -15.86 6.11
N LEU A 112 -8.42 -14.85 5.75
CA LEU A 112 -9.85 -14.78 6.08
C LEU A 112 -10.75 -15.59 5.12
N GLY A 113 -10.19 -16.32 4.16
CA GLY A 113 -10.96 -17.07 3.15
C GLY A 113 -11.61 -16.19 2.07
N ARG A 114 -11.28 -14.89 2.00
CA ARG A 114 -11.79 -13.95 0.98
C ARG A 114 -10.95 -14.06 -0.30
N LEU A 115 -11.01 -15.23 -0.94
CA LEU A 115 -10.07 -15.64 -1.99
C LEU A 115 -10.14 -14.78 -3.26
N ASP A 116 -11.34 -14.37 -3.68
CA ASP A 116 -11.51 -13.54 -4.89
C ASP A 116 -10.86 -12.16 -4.73
N GLU A 117 -11.07 -11.49 -3.59
CA GLU A 117 -10.40 -10.23 -3.27
C GLU A 117 -8.88 -10.44 -3.13
N ALA A 118 -8.47 -11.54 -2.50
CA ALA A 118 -7.05 -11.86 -2.33
C ALA A 118 -6.33 -12.01 -3.67
N GLU A 119 -6.92 -12.75 -4.61
CA GLU A 119 -6.38 -12.93 -5.96
C GLU A 119 -6.22 -11.60 -6.69
N ALA A 120 -7.24 -10.73 -6.62
CA ALA A 120 -7.19 -9.41 -7.24
C ALA A 120 -6.00 -8.58 -6.70
N HIS A 121 -5.83 -8.53 -5.38
CA HIS A 121 -4.73 -7.79 -4.76
C HIS A 121 -3.36 -8.45 -5.02
N LEU A 122 -3.24 -9.77 -5.01
CA LEU A 122 -1.99 -10.47 -5.34
C LEU A 122 -1.61 -10.34 -6.83
N ARG A 123 -2.58 -10.20 -7.73
CA ARG A 123 -2.30 -9.84 -9.14
C ARG A 123 -1.83 -8.40 -9.26
N ALA A 124 -2.47 -7.48 -8.56
CA ALA A 124 -2.07 -6.08 -8.55
C ALA A 124 -0.64 -5.88 -7.99
N SER A 125 -0.22 -6.64 -6.97
CA SER A 125 1.14 -6.57 -6.42
C SER A 125 2.24 -7.05 -7.36
N ARG A 126 1.89 -7.78 -8.43
CA ARG A 126 2.84 -8.27 -9.44
C ARG A 126 2.92 -7.38 -10.68
N ARG A 127 2.01 -6.40 -10.81
CA ARG A 127 2.06 -5.46 -11.93
C ARG A 127 3.20 -4.49 -11.70
N ASP A 128 3.96 -4.24 -12.76
CA ASP A 128 5.00 -3.22 -12.75
C ASP A 128 4.31 -1.84 -12.60
N PRO A 129 4.70 -1.00 -11.61
CA PRO A 129 4.15 0.35 -11.44
C PRO A 129 4.25 1.18 -12.72
N SER A 130 5.25 0.88 -13.55
CA SER A 130 5.52 1.49 -14.84
C SER A 130 4.43 1.19 -15.88
N THR A 131 3.79 0.02 -15.81
CA THR A 131 2.74 -0.38 -16.75
C THR A 131 1.40 0.28 -16.43
N ALA A 132 1.16 0.67 -15.17
CA ALA A 132 -0.08 1.34 -14.75
C ALA A 132 -0.18 2.80 -15.24
N LEU A 133 0.96 3.45 -15.48
CA LEU A 133 1.05 4.76 -16.14
C LEU A 133 0.94 4.65 -17.68
N GLY A 134 0.76 3.45 -18.22
CA GLY A 134 0.80 3.09 -19.64
C GLY A 134 -0.51 3.19 -20.42
N MET A 135 -1.34 4.21 -20.15
CA MET A 135 -2.28 4.73 -21.17
C MET A 135 -1.80 6.13 -21.54
N THR A 136 -0.74 6.28 -22.33
CA THR A 136 -0.84 6.79 -23.71
C THR A 136 0.35 6.36 -24.59
N THR A 137 0.35 5.14 -25.13
CA THR A 137 0.91 4.95 -26.48
C THR A 137 -0.02 4.05 -27.28
N LYS A 138 -1.13 4.63 -27.73
CA LYS A 138 -1.91 4.08 -28.85
C LYS A 138 -1.15 4.13 -30.18
N ASP A 139 0.17 4.43 -30.16
CA ASP A 139 1.05 4.60 -31.33
C ASP A 139 2.29 3.68 -31.33
N ALA A 140 2.33 2.62 -30.52
CA ALA A 140 3.34 1.58 -30.70
C ALA A 140 2.91 0.58 -31.80
N SER A 141 2.62 1.09 -32.99
CA SER A 141 2.58 0.28 -34.21
C SER A 141 4.02 -0.04 -34.63
N PRO A 142 4.37 -1.27 -35.07
CA PRO A 142 5.75 -1.66 -35.38
C PRO A 142 6.35 -1.00 -36.64
N ARG A 143 5.70 0.04 -37.18
CA ARG A 143 6.06 0.69 -38.45
C ARG A 143 6.96 1.91 -38.27
N SER A 144 7.91 1.86 -37.35
CA SER A 144 9.08 2.73 -37.45
C SER A 144 10.23 1.95 -38.09
N ARG A 145 11.01 2.65 -38.93
CA ARG A 145 12.34 2.26 -39.46
C ARG A 145 12.41 1.61 -40.84
N HIS A 146 11.93 2.33 -41.85
CA HIS A 146 12.59 2.49 -43.15
C HIS A 146 11.73 3.54 -43.87
N LEU A 147 12.13 4.80 -43.99
CA LEU A 147 12.87 5.28 -45.14
C LEU A 147 13.31 6.72 -44.83
N TYR A 148 14.52 6.91 -44.33
CA TYR A 148 15.25 8.16 -44.51
C TYR A 148 16.74 7.83 -44.51
N ARG A 149 17.19 7.20 -45.60
CA ARG A 149 18.57 7.29 -46.03
C ARG A 149 18.55 7.66 -47.51
N ARG A 150 19.04 8.88 -47.77
CA ARG A 150 19.36 9.40 -49.10
C ARG A 150 20.21 8.37 -49.84
N ASP A 151 19.87 8.12 -51.10
CA ASP A 151 20.88 7.87 -52.11
C ASP A 151 20.76 8.92 -53.23
N ARG A 152 21.94 9.42 -53.58
CA ARG A 152 22.22 10.33 -54.69
C ARG A 152 22.13 9.57 -56.03
N ASN A 153 22.09 10.36 -57.10
CA ASN A 153 22.25 10.01 -58.52
C ASN A 153 21.01 9.32 -59.14
N SER A 154 20.57 9.64 -60.34
CA SER A 154 21.31 10.16 -61.50
C SER A 154 20.33 10.54 -62.64
N SER A 155 20.81 11.41 -63.54
CA SER A 155 20.45 11.52 -64.96
C SER A 155 19.32 12.49 -65.37
N SER A 156 19.76 13.66 -65.82
CA SER A 156 19.58 14.18 -67.18
C SER A 156 18.59 13.43 -68.09
N ARG A 157 17.54 14.13 -68.53
CA ARG A 157 17.29 14.50 -69.94
C ARG A 157 16.08 15.41 -70.04
#